data_AF-A9C2B4-F1
#
_entry.id   AF-A9C2B4-F1
#
_cell.length_a   1.000
_cell.length_b   1.000
_cell.length_c   1.000
_cell.angle_alpha   90.00
_cell.angle_beta   90.00
_cell.angle_gamma   90.00
#
_symmetry.space_group_name_H-M   'P 1'
#
loop_
_entity.id
_entity.type
_entity.pdbx_description
1 polymer ?
#
loop_
_entity_poly.entity_id
_entity_poly.type
_entity_poly.pdbx_seq_one_letter_code
_entity_poly.pdbx_strand_id
1 'polypeptide(L)'
;MPRRFRCPACRTRRTSFVLLVKHCSDHSHTVCTCGGYHYAHRPGSPCCERNPMGPVHSALRAGADNDEAWRLTMDIVWDTPGKPMEKWR
;
A
#
# COMPACT_ATOMS: atom_id res chain seq x y z
N MET A 1 -22.34 16.01 1.19
CA MET A 1 -21.38 14.99 0.71
C MET A 1 -20.61 14.42 1.89
N PRO A 2 -20.43 13.09 2.02
CA PRO A 2 -19.79 12.51 3.18
C PRO A 2 -18.32 12.96 3.26
N ARG A 3 -17.84 13.26 4.47
CA ARG A 3 -16.43 13.60 4.75
C ARG A 3 -15.58 12.36 4.52
N ARG A 4 -15.17 12.12 3.26
CA ARG A 4 -14.52 10.87 2.81
C ARG A 4 -13.04 10.76 3.21
N PHE A 5 -12.35 11.88 3.43
CA PHE A 5 -10.91 11.88 3.66
C PHE A 5 -10.58 11.85 5.15
N ARG A 6 -9.64 10.98 5.56
CA ARG A 6 -9.26 10.81 6.96
C ARG A 6 -7.75 10.79 7.11
N CYS A 7 -7.21 11.63 7.99
CA CYS A 7 -5.79 11.61 8.33
C CYS A 7 -5.40 10.25 8.94
N PRO A 8 -4.31 9.61 8.50
CA PRO A 8 -3.86 8.33 9.04
C PRO A 8 -3.30 8.45 10.47
N ALA A 9 -2.70 9.60 10.82
CA ALA A 9 -2.10 9.83 12.12
C ALA A 9 -3.13 10.17 13.20
N CYS A 10 -3.94 11.21 12.98
CA CYS A 10 -4.85 11.74 14.00
C CYS A 10 -6.35 11.50 13.72
N ARG A 11 -6.67 10.77 12.64
CA ARG A 11 -8.06 10.38 12.27
C ARG A 11 -9.01 11.54 11.96
N THR A 12 -8.51 12.77 11.89
CA THR A 12 -9.26 13.97 11.50
C THR A 12 -9.87 13.80 10.11
N ARG A 13 -11.14 14.19 9.96
CA ARG A 13 -11.87 14.09 8.69
C ARG A 13 -11.81 15.40 7.91
N ARG A 14 -11.63 15.30 6.60
CA ARG A 14 -11.64 16.42 5.66
C ARG A 14 -12.61 16.17 4.51
N THR A 15 -13.12 17.27 3.96
CA THR A 15 -14.11 17.25 2.89
C THR A 15 -13.48 17.16 1.51
N SER A 16 -12.22 17.57 1.37
CA SER A 16 -11.44 17.45 0.13
C SER A 16 -10.04 16.93 0.40
N PHE A 17 -9.40 16.40 -0.66
CA PHE A 17 -8.02 15.92 -0.60
C PHE A 17 -7.02 17.06 -0.36
N VAL A 18 -7.23 18.24 -0.97
CA VAL A 18 -6.41 19.44 -0.74
C VAL A 18 -6.38 19.82 0.75
N LEU A 19 -7.54 19.76 1.42
CA LEU A 19 -7.65 20.03 2.85
C LEU A 19 -6.99 18.94 3.71
N LEU A 20 -6.93 17.70 3.22
CA LEU A 20 -6.18 16.62 3.87
C LEU A 20 -4.66 16.85 3.76
N VAL A 21 -4.17 17.19 2.57
CA VAL A 21 -2.75 17.48 2.32
C VAL A 21 -2.29 18.66 3.15
N LYS A 22 -3.06 19.77 3.14
CA LYS A 22 -2.78 20.92 4.00
C LYS A 22 -2.73 20.53 5.47
N HIS A 23 -3.72 19.78 5.96
CA HIS A 23 -3.72 19.31 7.35
C HIS A 23 -2.52 18.42 7.69
N CYS A 24 -2.10 17.56 6.77
CA CYS A 24 -0.91 16.74 6.96
C CYS A 24 0.36 17.59 7.00
N SER A 25 0.49 18.58 6.12
CA SER A 25 1.60 19.55 6.13
C SER A 25 1.63 20.38 7.41
N ASP A 26 0.47 20.88 7.87
CA ASP A 26 0.37 21.74 9.05
C ASP A 26 0.69 21.00 10.36
N HIS A 27 0.64 19.67 10.37
CA HIS A 27 0.82 18.83 11.57
C HIS A 27 1.96 17.82 11.41
N SER A 28 2.82 18.00 10.40
CA SER A 28 3.92 17.08 10.08
C SER A 28 3.50 15.61 9.97
N HIS A 29 2.27 15.35 9.52
CA HIS A 29 1.77 14.00 9.25
C HIS A 29 2.14 13.57 7.84
N THR A 30 2.55 12.31 7.66
CA THR A 30 2.94 11.79 6.35
C THR A 30 1.72 11.31 5.56
N VAL A 31 1.62 11.73 4.30
CA VAL A 31 0.72 11.13 3.29
C VAL A 31 1.39 9.92 2.63
N CYS A 32 0.62 9.09 1.92
CA CYS A 32 1.24 8.06 1.10
C CYS A 32 2.06 8.67 -0.03
N THR A 33 3.21 8.08 -0.36
CA THR A 33 4.03 8.44 -1.53
C THR A 33 3.76 7.55 -2.74
N CYS A 34 2.86 6.58 -2.62
CA CYS A 34 2.53 5.54 -3.60
C CYS A 34 1.73 6.01 -4.84
N GLY A 35 1.49 7.31 -5.01
CA GLY A 35 0.84 7.88 -6.20
C GLY A 35 -0.64 7.54 -6.46
N GLY A 36 -1.18 6.43 -5.96
CA GLY A 36 -2.50 5.90 -6.34
C GLY A 36 -3.62 6.02 -5.29
N TYR A 37 -3.30 6.32 -4.03
CA TYR A 37 -4.31 6.41 -2.96
C TYR A 37 -4.16 7.66 -2.10
N HIS A 38 -5.30 8.26 -1.78
CA HIS A 38 -5.38 9.50 -0.98
C HIS A 38 -5.01 9.33 0.52
N TYR A 39 -4.62 8.14 0.97
CA TYR A 39 -4.29 7.83 2.37
C TYR A 39 -3.00 7.01 2.48
N ALA A 40 -2.15 7.31 3.48
CA ALA A 40 -0.96 6.49 3.79
C ALA A 40 -1.40 5.09 4.21
N HIS A 41 -1.09 4.10 3.39
CA HIS A 41 -1.29 2.71 3.75
C HIS A 41 -0.14 2.21 4.63
N ARG A 42 -0.44 1.34 5.61
CA ARG A 42 0.59 0.73 6.47
C ARG A 42 1.57 -0.12 5.63
N PRO A 43 2.85 -0.25 6.02
CA PRO A 43 3.73 -1.25 5.43
C PRO A 43 3.06 -2.63 5.44
N GLY A 44 3.11 -3.36 4.32
CA GLY A 44 2.40 -4.63 4.15
C GLY A 44 0.92 -4.52 3.77
N SER A 45 0.36 -3.31 3.65
CA SER A 45 -0.99 -3.14 3.10
C SER A 45 -1.05 -3.61 1.64
N PRO A 46 -2.18 -4.16 1.16
CA PRO A 46 -2.37 -4.52 -0.24
C PRO A 46 -2.20 -3.36 -1.22
N CYS A 47 -2.44 -2.13 -0.77
CA CYS A 47 -2.30 -0.94 -1.61
C CYS A 47 -0.87 -0.38 -1.63
N CYS A 48 0.06 -0.99 -0.88
CA CYS A 48 1.41 -0.46 -0.71
C CYS A 48 2.39 -0.95 -1.78
N GLU A 49 3.01 -0.01 -2.49
CA GLU A 49 4.05 -0.32 -3.49
C GLU A 49 5.34 -0.85 -2.86
N ARG A 50 5.59 -0.57 -1.58
CA ARG A 50 6.70 -1.14 -0.81
C ARG A 50 6.37 -2.53 -0.25
N ASN A 51 5.14 -3.02 -0.41
CA ASN A 51 4.81 -4.39 -0.07
C ASN A 51 5.51 -5.30 -1.10
N PRO A 52 6.25 -6.34 -0.68
CA PRO A 52 6.80 -7.33 -1.61
C PRO A 52 5.73 -7.92 -2.55
N MET A 53 4.49 -8.05 -2.07
CA MET A 53 3.34 -8.51 -2.85
C MET A 53 2.57 -7.37 -3.55
N GLY A 54 3.13 -6.17 -3.60
CA GLY A 54 2.52 -4.98 -4.21
C GLY A 54 2.05 -5.19 -5.67
N PRO A 55 2.84 -5.84 -6.54
CA PRO A 55 2.43 -6.14 -7.91
C PRO A 55 1.19 -7.04 -7.99
N VAL A 56 1.15 -8.14 -7.22
CA VAL A 56 0.01 -9.08 -7.16
C VAL A 56 -1.27 -8.36 -6.73
N HIS A 57 -1.20 -7.59 -5.65
CA HIS A 57 -2.37 -6.84 -5.18
C HIS A 57 -2.84 -5.77 -6.18
N SER A 58 -1.93 -5.21 -6.98
CA SER A 58 -2.28 -4.25 -8.02
C SER A 58 -2.98 -4.92 -9.20
N ALA A 59 -2.49 -6.09 -9.64
CA ALA A 59 -3.13 -6.90 -10.68
C ALA A 59 -4.54 -7.34 -10.29
N LEU A 60 -4.72 -7.84 -9.06
CA LEU A 60 -6.03 -8.23 -8.53
C LEU A 60 -7.04 -7.07 -8.53
N ARG A 61 -6.59 -5.84 -8.19
CA ARG A 61 -7.45 -4.65 -8.26
C ARG A 61 -7.80 -4.24 -9.68
N ALA A 62 -6.93 -4.52 -10.64
CA ALA A 62 -7.16 -4.29 -12.06
C ALA A 62 -8.08 -5.34 -12.70
N GLY A 63 -8.47 -6.38 -11.95
CA GLY A 63 -9.38 -7.43 -12.41
C GLY A 63 -8.70 -8.70 -12.89
N ALA A 64 -7.42 -8.90 -12.59
CA ALA A 64 -6.73 -10.17 -12.83
C ALA A 64 -7.46 -11.33 -12.15
N ASP A 65 -7.48 -12.49 -12.81
CA ASP A 65 -8.03 -13.71 -12.22
C ASP A 65 -7.04 -14.36 -11.23
N ASN A 66 -7.48 -15.44 -10.59
CA ASN A 66 -6.68 -16.14 -9.60
C ASN A 66 -5.44 -16.80 -10.20
N ASP A 67 -5.49 -17.25 -11.46
CA ASP A 67 -4.37 -17.94 -12.12
C ASP A 67 -3.27 -16.93 -12.49
N GLU A 68 -3.66 -15.73 -12.94
CA GLU A 68 -2.75 -14.61 -13.15
C GLU A 68 -2.12 -14.13 -11.84
N ALA A 69 -2.91 -13.96 -10.78
CA ALA A 69 -2.39 -13.58 -9.47
C ALA A 69 -1.43 -14.64 -8.90
N TRP A 70 -1.70 -15.92 -9.14
CA TRP A 70 -0.85 -17.02 -8.73
C TRP A 70 0.50 -17.00 -9.45
N ARG A 71 0.50 -16.83 -10.77
CA ARG A 71 1.75 -16.70 -11.56
C ARG A 71 2.63 -15.56 -11.04
N LEU A 72 2.04 -14.37 -10.86
CA LEU A 72 2.76 -13.21 -10.30
C LEU A 72 3.32 -13.49 -8.89
N THR A 73 2.61 -14.27 -8.08
CA THR A 73 3.09 -14.66 -6.74
C THR A 73 4.31 -15.58 -6.85
N MET A 74 4.30 -16.53 -7.79
CA MET A 74 5.42 -17.44 -8.01
C MET A 74 6.67 -16.70 -8.52
N ASP A 75 6.51 -15.76 -9.43
CA ASP A 75 7.62 -14.93 -9.93
C ASP A 75 8.29 -14.17 -8.77
N ILE A 76 7.49 -13.52 -7.92
CA ILE A 76 8.00 -12.80 -6.74
C ILE A 76 8.72 -13.74 -5.78
N VAL A 77 8.16 -14.92 -5.49
CA VAL A 77 8.76 -15.89 -4.57
C VAL A 77 10.08 -16.43 -5.13
N TRP A 78 10.15 -16.63 -6.44
CA TRP A 78 11.35 -17.14 -7.12
C TRP A 78 12.50 -16.12 -7.11
N ASP A 79 12.18 -14.84 -7.34
CA ASP A 79 13.19 -13.78 -7.45
C ASP A 79 13.59 -13.18 -6.10
N THR A 80 12.72 -13.29 -5.08
CA THR A 80 13.01 -12.71 -3.76
C THR A 80 14.02 -13.60 -3.01
N PRO A 81 15.22 -13.09 -2.67
CA PRO A 81 16.18 -13.86 -1.90
C PRO A 81 15.57 -14.19 -0.53
N GLY A 82 15.47 -15.49 -0.24
CA GLY A 82 15.05 -15.96 1.08
C GLY A 82 16.03 -15.55 2.18
N LYS A 83 15.66 -15.80 3.44
CA LYS A 83 16.62 -15.64 4.54
C LYS A 83 17.77 -16.64 4.35
N PRO A 84 19.02 -16.23 4.58
CA PRO A 84 20.15 -17.17 4.54
C PRO A 84 19.91 -18.29 5.56
N MET A 85 20.17 -19.54 5.17
CA MET A 85 20.10 -20.65 6.11
C MET A 85 21.19 -20.50 7.16
N GLU A 86 20.80 -20.26 8.41
CA GLU A 86 21.76 -20.11 9.51
C GLU A 86 22.34 -21.46 9.97
N LYS A 87 21.57 -22.55 9.89
CA LYS A 87 21.98 -23.90 10.27
C LYS A 87 21.23 -24.93 9.43
N TRP A 88 21.96 -25.82 8.76
CA TRP A 88 21.41 -27.06 8.23
C TRP A 88 21.32 -28.05 9.39
N ARG A 89 20.12 -28.53 9.73
CA ARG A 89 19.92 -29.56 10.76
C ARG A 89 19.43 -30.83 10.10
#